data_AF-A0A2M7V0M9-F1
#
_entry.id   AF-A0A2M7V0M9-F1
#
_cell.length_a   1.000
_cell.length_b   1.000
_cell.length_c   1.000
_cell.angle_alpha   90.00
_cell.angle_beta   90.00
_cell.angle_gamma   90.00
#
_symmetry.space_group_name_H-M   'P 1'
#
loop_
_entity.id
_entity.type
_entity.pdbx_description
1 polymer ?
#
loop_
_entity_poly.entity_id
_entity_poly.type
_entity_poly.pdbx_seq_one_letter_code
_entity_poly.pdbx_strand_id
1 'polypeptide(L)' 'MELTNLTIKAAHQGLVKKEFSALELCQAYLDNIRQKDKSIRAFLTISGDSALSQAKKV' A
#
# COMPACT_ATOMS: atom_id res chain seq x y z
N MET A 1 6.57 -7.59 8.57
CA MET A 1 7.09 -6.20 8.54
C MET A 1 5.91 -5.28 8.42
N GLU A 2 5.80 -4.24 9.26
CA GLU A 2 4.71 -3.26 9.17
C GLU A 2 4.95 -2.29 8.01
N LEU A 3 4.49 -2.66 6.80
CA LEU A 3 4.71 -1.89 5.57
C LEU A 3 4.00 -0.53 5.58
N THR A 4 2.98 -0.36 6.42
CA THR A 4 2.15 0.86 6.51
C THR A 4 2.71 1.92 7.45
N ASN A 5 3.85 1.65 8.10
CA ASN A 5 4.51 2.57 9.03
C ASN A 5 5.91 3.03 8.54
N LEU A 6 6.16 2.90 7.23
CA LEU A 6 7.41 3.31 6.61
C LEU A 6 7.36 4.78 6.20
N THR A 7 8.48 5.49 6.37
CA THR A 7 8.67 6.76 5.65
C THR A 7 8.79 6.49 4.15
N ILE A 8 8.49 7.49 3.32
CA ILE A 8 8.62 7.35 1.86
C ILE A 8 10.05 6.96 1.44
N LYS A 9 11.07 7.43 2.17
CA LYS A 9 12.48 7.05 1.94
C LYS A 9 12.71 5.56 2.22
N ALA A 10 12.20 5.05 3.33
CA ALA A 10 12.34 3.64 3.68
C ALA A 10 11.56 2.74 2.72
N ALA A 11 10.34 3.13 2.34
CA ALA A 11 9.53 2.41 1.35
C ALA A 11 10.26 2.32 -0.01
N HIS A 12 10.78 3.44 -0.51
CA HIS A 12 11.55 3.46 -1.75
C HIS A 12 12.81 2.58 -1.68
N GLN A 13 13.57 2.68 -0.58
CA GLN A 13 14.78 1.86 -0.40
C GLN A 13 14.45 0.37 -0.36
N GLY A 14 13.38 -0.04 0.34
CA GLY A 14 12.94 -1.43 0.39
C GLY A 14 12.51 -1.95 -0.99
N LEU A 15 11.81 -1.14 -1.78
CA LEU A 15 11.44 -1.47 -3.17
C LEU A 15 12.67 -1.65 -4.07
N VAL A 16 13.62 -0.71 -4.03
CA VAL A 16 14.86 -0.79 -4.84
C VAL A 16 15.70 -2.01 -4.46
N LYS A 17 15.75 -2.33 -3.16
CA LYS A 17 16.44 -3.52 -2.64
C LYS A 17 15.65 -4.83 -2.82
N LYS A 18 14.40 -4.76 -3.31
CA LYS A 18 13.49 -5.90 -3.46
C LYS A 18 13.22 -6.64 -2.15
N GLU A 19 13.20 -5.92 -1.03
CA GLU A 19 12.82 -6.46 0.29
C GLU A 19 11.33 -6.80 0.35
N PHE A 20 10.52 -6.12 -0.47
CA PHE A 20 9.12 -6.38 -0.75
C PHE A 20 8.78 -5.81 -2.13
N SER A 21 7.70 -6.30 -2.72
CA SER A 21 7.18 -5.88 -4.02
C SER A 21 6.26 -4.66 -3.89
N ALA A 22 6.07 -3.96 -5.01
CA ALA A 22 5.05 -2.91 -5.12
C ALA A 22 3.64 -3.46 -4.83
N LEU A 23 3.38 -4.72 -5.22
CA LEU A 23 2.11 -5.39 -4.96
C LEU A 23 1.86 -5.60 -3.47
N GLU A 24 2.85 -6.10 -2.72
CA GLU A 24 2.74 -6.31 -1.28
C GLU A 24 2.54 -4.99 -0.53
N LEU A 25 3.27 -3.93 -0.92
CA LEU A 25 3.10 -2.61 -0.33
C LEU A 25 1.70 -2.04 -0.59
N CYS A 26 1.22 -2.13 -1.83
CA CYS A 26 -0.11 -1.67 -2.23
C CYS A 26 -1.21 -2.41 -1.45
N GLN A 27 -1.13 -3.74 -1.41
CA GLN A 27 -2.07 -4.60 -0.71
C GLN A 27 -2.13 -4.27 0.79
N ALA A 28 -0.97 -4.05 1.44
CA ALA A 28 -0.90 -3.68 2.84
C ALA A 28 -1.64 -2.37 3.16
N TYR A 29 -1.52 -1.35 2.30
CA TYR A 29 -2.27 -0.10 2.48
C TYR A 29 -3.77 -0.28 2.23
N LEU A 30 -4.18 -1.04 1.20
CA LEU A 30 -5.59 -1.32 0.94
C LEU A 30 -6.25 -2.07 2.12
N ASP A 31 -5.54 -3.01 2.74
CA ASP A 31 -6.02 -3.72 3.92
C ASP A 31 -6.13 -2.82 5.15
N ASN A 32 -5.16 -1.93 5.37
CA ASN A 32 -5.20 -0.94 6.44
C ASN A 32 -6.37 0.04 6.26
N ILE A 33 -6.63 0.49 5.02
CA ILE A 33 -7.81 1.31 4.69
C ILE A 33 -9.10 0.54 5.00
N ARG A 34 -9.24 -0.72 4.51
CA ARG A 34 -10.43 -1.55 4.76
C ARG A 34 -10.74 -1.73 6.25
N GLN A 35 -9.70 -1.82 7.09
CA GLN A 35 -9.85 -2.00 8.53
C GLN A 35 -10.24 -0.70 9.25
N LYS A 36 -9.58 0.42 8.93
CA LYS A 36 -9.67 1.67 9.72
C LYS A 36 -10.66 2.68 9.16
N ASP A 37 -10.89 2.68 7.85
CA ASP A 37 -11.68 3.73 7.20
C ASP A 37 -13.16 3.68 7.58
N LYS A 38 -13.66 2.53 8.06
CA LYS A 38 -15.02 2.40 8.60
C LYS A 38 -15.28 3.35 9.77
N SER A 39 -14.27 3.61 10.60
CA SER A 39 -14.36 4.54 11.74
C SER A 39 -13.89 5.95 11.40
N ILE A 40 -12.85 6.07 10.58
CA ILE A 40 -12.22 7.38 10.28
C ILE A 40 -12.99 8.13 9.18
N ARG A 41 -13.51 7.39 8.18
CA ARG A 41 -14.16 7.94 6.98
C ARG A 41 -13.28 8.96 6.26
N ALA A 42 -12.00 8.63 6.08
CA ALA A 42 -11.01 9.46 5.42
C ALA A 42 -11.10 9.41 3.89
N PHE A 43 -11.61 8.32 3.31
CA PHE A 43 -11.67 8.14 1.86
C PHE A 43 -13.13 8.20 1.35
N LEU A 44 -13.32 8.88 0.21
CA LEU A 44 -14.60 8.89 -0.52
C LEU A 44 -14.70 7.73 -1.51
N THR A 45 -13.60 7.47 -2.22
CA THR A 45 -13.52 6.44 -3.26
C THR A 45 -12.20 5.69 -3.13
N ILE A 46 -12.25 4.36 -3.16
CA ILE A 46 -11.08 3.50 -3.12
C ILE A 46 -10.91 2.81 -4.47
N SER A 47 -9.84 3.13 -5.20
CA SER A 47 -9.52 2.52 -6.50
C SER A 47 -8.64 1.28 -6.36
N GLY A 48 -9.09 0.29 -5.59
CA GLY A 48 -8.29 -0.88 -5.21
C GLY A 48 -7.81 -1.71 -6.40
N ASP A 49 -8.71 -2.02 -7.34
CA ASP A 49 -8.39 -2.88 -8.48
C ASP A 49 -7.38 -2.24 -9.43
N SER A 50 -7.52 -0.94 -9.72
CA SER A 50 -6.57 -0.22 -10.58
C SER A 50 -5.20 -0.07 -9.91
N ALA A 51 -5.16 0.22 -8.60
CA ALA A 51 -3.92 0.30 -7.84
C ALA A 51 -3.17 -1.04 -7.81
N LEU A 52 -3.88 -2.16 -7.60
CA LEU A 52 -3.29 -3.50 -7.66
C LEU A 52 -2.81 -3.86 -9.07
N SER A 53 -3.60 -3.51 -10.10
CA SER A 53 -3.22 -3.74 -11.51
C SER A 53 -1.95 -2.98 -11.89
N GLN A 54 -1.79 -1.74 -11.42
CA GLN A 54 -0.59 -0.96 -11.65
C GLN A 54 0.61 -1.54 -10.90
N ALA A 55 0.44 -1.91 -9.63
CA ALA A 55 1.51 -2.46 -8.81
C ALA A 55 2.08 -3.79 -9.36
N LYS A 56 1.27 -4.58 -10.07
CA LYS A 56 1.70 -5.83 -10.73
C LYS A 56 2.60 -5.62 -11.95
N LYS A 57 2.66 -4.41 -12.51
CA LYS A 57 3.43 -4.10 -13.73
C LYS A 57 4.87 -3.64 -13.47
N VAL A 58 5.27 -3.53 -12.21
CA VAL A 58 6.55 -2.95 -11.75
C VAL A 58 7.50 -4.04 -11.28
#